data_AF-A0A4Q2QNH6-F1
#
_entry.id   AF-A0A4Q2QNH6-F1
#
_cell.length_a   1.000
_cell.length_b   1.000
_cell.length_c   1.000
_cell.angle_alpha   90.00
_cell.angle_beta   90.00
_cell.angle_gamma   90.00
#
_symmetry.space_group_name_H-M   'P 1'
#
loop_
_entity.id
_entity.type
_entity.pdbx_description
1 polymer ?
#
loop_
_entity_poly.entity_id
_entity_poly.type
_entity_poly.pdbx_seq_one_letter_code
_entity_poly.pdbx_strand_id
1 'polypeptide(L)'
;KQVLSRLWEEKGKEMKVDDIAERCLEEENDQRLKDIGQQLYAFTSKGSYGKYFSRKNNVSFQNQFTVLELDELQGRKHLRQVVLLQLIYQIQQEVFLGERNRKKVVIVDEAWDLLKEGEVSVFMEHA
;
A
#
# COMPACT_ATOMS: atom_id res chain seq x y z
N LYS A 1 -14.39 2.58 10.44
CA LYS A 1 -14.97 1.90 9.25
C LYS A 1 -15.96 2.77 8.48
N GLN A 2 -16.89 3.50 9.13
CA GLN A 2 -17.88 4.33 8.42
C GLN A 2 -17.28 5.39 7.48
N VAL A 3 -16.23 6.11 7.91
CA VAL A 3 -15.55 7.13 7.07
C VAL A 3 -15.05 6.54 5.75
N LEU A 4 -14.30 5.42 5.81
CA LEU A 4 -13.77 4.74 4.62
C LEU A 4 -14.87 4.24 3.70
N SER A 5 -15.93 3.64 4.24
CA SER A 5 -17.05 3.13 3.44
C SER A 5 -17.76 4.25 2.67
N ARG A 6 -18.04 5.39 3.33
CA ARG A 6 -18.67 6.55 2.67
C ARG A 6 -17.76 7.16 1.60
N LEU A 7 -16.48 7.36 1.90
CA LEU A 7 -15.53 7.87 0.91
C LEU A 7 -15.40 6.94 -0.29
N TRP A 8 -15.43 5.63 -0.07
CA TRP A 8 -15.43 4.65 -1.16
C TRP A 8 -16.70 4.72 -2.02
N GLU A 9 -17.87 4.90 -1.42
CA GLU A 9 -19.12 5.11 -2.16
C GLU A 9 -19.10 6.40 -2.98
N GLU A 10 -18.49 7.47 -2.45
CA GLU A 10 -18.38 8.77 -3.12
C GLU A 10 -17.34 8.80 -4.26
N LYS A 11 -16.16 8.20 -4.04
CA LYS A 11 -14.97 8.37 -4.92
C LYS A 11 -14.49 7.09 -5.59
N GLY A 12 -14.85 5.92 -5.06
CA GLY A 12 -14.40 4.62 -5.55
C GLY A 12 -12.88 4.56 -5.75
N LYS A 13 -12.45 4.15 -6.95
CA LYS A 13 -11.03 3.99 -7.30
C LYS A 13 -10.23 5.30 -7.36
N GLU A 14 -10.89 6.45 -7.38
CA GLU A 14 -10.21 7.76 -7.38
C GLU A 14 -9.92 8.26 -5.95
N MET A 15 -10.36 7.53 -4.92
CA MET A 15 -10.07 7.84 -3.52
C MET A 15 -8.56 7.81 -3.24
N LYS A 16 -8.08 8.84 -2.55
CA LYS A 16 -6.68 9.01 -2.13
C LYS A 16 -6.54 9.02 -0.62
N VAL A 17 -5.30 8.87 -0.14
CA VAL A 17 -4.98 9.01 1.29
C VAL A 17 -5.32 10.42 1.81
N ASP A 18 -5.17 11.44 0.96
CA ASP A 18 -5.61 12.82 1.22
C ASP A 18 -7.07 12.89 1.67
N ASP A 19 -7.97 12.21 0.94
CA ASP A 19 -9.40 12.25 1.20
C ASP A 19 -9.74 11.63 2.57
N ILE A 20 -9.03 10.56 2.92
CA ILE A 20 -9.20 9.86 4.20
C ILE A 20 -8.70 10.75 5.34
N ALA A 21 -7.50 11.32 5.19
CA ALA A 21 -6.91 12.19 6.20
C ALA A 21 -7.77 13.43 6.45
N GLU A 22 -8.24 14.09 5.39
CA GLU A 22 -9.11 15.27 5.47
C GLU A 22 -10.43 14.94 6.16
N ARG A 23 -11.14 13.90 5.72
CA ARG A 23 -12.41 13.51 6.35
C ARG A 23 -12.25 13.12 7.81
N CYS A 24 -11.13 12.49 8.17
CA CYS A 24 -10.80 12.17 9.57
C CYS A 24 -10.58 13.42 10.43
N LEU A 25 -10.02 14.49 9.86
CA LEU A 25 -9.75 15.75 10.57
C LEU A 25 -11.00 16.63 10.73
N GLU A 26 -11.98 16.49 9.83
CA GLU A 26 -13.28 17.20 9.88
C GLU A 26 -14.20 16.72 11.02
N GLU A 27 -13.93 15.54 11.60
CA GLU A 27 -14.78 14.95 12.65
C GLU A 27 -14.65 15.72 13.97
N GLU A 28 -15.66 16.51 14.34
CA GLU A 28 -15.58 17.38 15.52
C GLU A 28 -15.60 16.62 16.85
N ASN A 29 -16.34 15.51 16.89
CA ASN A 29 -16.74 14.81 18.12
C ASN A 29 -15.91 13.55 18.44
N ASP A 30 -14.99 13.12 17.57
CA ASP A 30 -14.16 11.94 17.81
C ASP A 30 -12.66 12.26 17.64
N GLN A 31 -11.99 12.47 18.77
CA GLN A 31 -10.55 12.76 18.79
C GLN A 31 -9.72 11.63 18.16
N ARG A 32 -10.17 10.37 18.25
CA ARG A 32 -9.43 9.23 17.67
C ARG A 32 -9.37 9.31 16.15
N LEU A 33 -10.44 9.83 15.52
CA LEU A 33 -10.45 10.06 14.07
C LEU A 33 -9.50 11.18 13.70
N LYS A 34 -9.46 12.27 14.47
CA LYS A 34 -8.48 13.35 14.26
C LYS A 34 -7.05 12.83 14.38
N ASP A 35 -6.75 12.00 15.37
CA ASP A 35 -5.43 11.42 15.57
C ASP A 35 -5.01 10.55 14.37
N ILE A 36 -5.93 9.74 13.82
CA ILE A 36 -5.70 8.97 12.59
C ILE A 36 -5.42 9.93 11.42
N GLY A 37 -6.21 10.99 11.26
CA GLY A 37 -6.00 11.99 10.21
C GLY A 37 -4.61 12.64 10.28
N GLN A 38 -4.13 12.95 11.49
CA GLN A 38 -2.79 13.47 11.72
C GLN A 38 -1.70 12.43 11.39
N GLN A 39 -1.88 11.18 11.81
CA GLN A 39 -0.93 10.09 11.52
C GLN A 39 -0.80 9.81 10.01
N LEU A 40 -1.89 9.96 9.26
CA LEU A 40 -1.89 9.80 7.81
C LEU A 40 -1.19 10.95 7.06
N TYR A 41 -0.91 12.09 7.71
CA TYR A 41 -0.34 13.28 7.08
C TYR A 41 0.88 12.97 6.21
N ALA A 42 1.81 12.14 6.70
CA ALA A 42 3.04 11.78 5.99
C ALA A 42 2.78 11.15 4.61
N PHE A 43 1.64 10.49 4.42
CA PHE A 43 1.24 9.77 3.20
C PHE A 43 0.33 10.59 2.27
N THR A 44 -0.20 11.73 2.74
CA THR A 44 -0.95 12.67 1.90
C THR A 44 -0.05 13.32 0.85
N SER A 45 -0.63 13.95 -0.17
CA SER A 45 0.10 14.73 -1.19
C SER A 45 1.01 15.83 -0.61
N LYS A 46 0.72 16.32 0.59
CA LYS A 46 1.49 17.33 1.32
C LYS A 46 2.58 16.74 2.23
N GLY A 47 2.51 15.43 2.49
CA GLY A 47 3.45 14.71 3.34
C GLY A 47 4.74 14.30 2.63
N SER A 48 5.74 13.88 3.41
CA SER A 48 7.06 13.46 2.92
C SER A 48 7.03 12.23 2.00
N TYR A 49 5.96 11.41 2.08
CA TYR A 49 5.74 10.24 1.24
C TYR A 49 4.67 10.46 0.17
N GLY A 50 4.06 11.65 0.08
CA GLY A 50 3.00 11.96 -0.87
C GLY A 50 3.36 11.66 -2.33
N LYS A 51 4.63 11.84 -2.71
CA LYS A 51 5.11 11.53 -4.07
C LYS A 51 4.91 10.07 -4.49
N TYR A 52 4.83 9.14 -3.54
CA TYR A 52 4.64 7.70 -3.79
C TYR A 52 3.16 7.29 -3.84
N PHE A 53 2.28 7.93 -3.05
CA PHE A 53 0.89 7.48 -2.85
C PHE A 53 -0.20 8.39 -3.46
N SER A 54 0.14 9.61 -3.88
CA SER A 54 -0.86 10.58 -4.39
C SER A 54 -1.21 10.43 -5.89
N ARG A 55 -0.51 9.52 -6.59
CA ARG A 55 -0.68 9.23 -8.02
C ARG A 55 -1.45 7.93 -8.24
N LYS A 56 -2.01 7.77 -9.43
CA LYS A 56 -2.64 6.50 -9.83
C LYS A 56 -1.61 5.38 -9.82
N ASN A 57 -2.00 4.23 -9.27
CA ASN A 57 -1.19 3.02 -9.33
C ASN A 57 -0.90 2.68 -10.80
N ASN A 58 0.38 2.55 -11.14
CA ASN A 58 0.89 2.27 -12.48
C ASN A 58 1.63 0.94 -12.56
N VAL A 59 1.65 0.14 -11.48
CA VAL A 59 2.30 -1.17 -11.46
C VAL A 59 1.56 -2.12 -12.39
N SER A 60 2.32 -2.85 -13.23
CA SER A 60 1.80 -3.84 -14.16
C SER A 60 2.71 -5.07 -14.17
N PHE A 61 2.10 -6.25 -14.05
CA PHE A 61 2.77 -7.55 -14.07
C PHE A 61 2.50 -8.33 -15.36
N GLN A 62 1.97 -7.66 -16.38
CA GLN A 62 1.63 -8.27 -17.67
C GLN A 62 2.88 -8.59 -18.52
N ASN A 63 4.01 -7.95 -18.23
CA ASN A 63 5.27 -8.23 -18.93
C ASN A 63 5.78 -9.65 -18.63
N GLN A 64 6.54 -10.22 -19.58
CA GLN A 64 7.15 -11.56 -19.40
C GLN A 64 8.16 -11.60 -18.25
N PHE A 65 8.86 -10.50 -18.02
CA PHE A 65 9.86 -10.32 -16.98
C PHE A 65 9.68 -8.93 -16.37
N THR A 66 9.52 -8.88 -15.04
CA THR A 66 9.31 -7.65 -14.28
C THR A 66 10.29 -7.64 -13.12
N VAL A 67 11.06 -6.57 -12.98
CA VAL A 67 11.99 -6.36 -11.86
C VAL A 67 11.49 -5.16 -11.07
N LEU A 68 11.42 -5.31 -9.75
CA LEU A 68 11.04 -4.26 -8.82
C LEU A 68 12.25 -3.91 -7.97
N GLU A 69 12.77 -2.69 -8.13
CA GLU A 69 13.95 -2.20 -7.41
C GLU A 69 13.49 -1.31 -6.24
N LEU A 70 13.94 -1.64 -5.02
CA LEU A 70 13.50 -0.99 -3.78
C LEU A 70 14.65 -0.30 -3.03
N ASP A 71 15.82 -0.16 -3.64
CA ASP A 71 17.02 0.39 -3.01
C ASP A 71 16.83 1.83 -2.54
N GLU A 72 16.08 2.64 -3.28
CA GLU A 72 15.75 4.01 -2.87
C GLU A 72 14.90 4.09 -1.57
N LEU A 73 14.34 2.96 -1.11
CA LEU A 73 13.51 2.87 0.09
C LEU A 73 14.28 2.38 1.32
N GLN A 74 15.53 1.91 1.17
CA GLN A 74 16.37 1.36 2.25
C GLN A 74 16.49 2.32 3.46
N GLY A 75 16.61 3.63 3.20
CA GLY A 75 16.73 4.65 4.24
C GLY A 75 15.42 4.99 4.99
N ARG A 76 14.27 4.42 4.58
CA ARG A 76 12.93 4.83 5.05
C ARG A 76 12.09 3.61 5.45
N LYS A 77 12.43 2.99 6.59
CA LYS A 77 11.83 1.72 7.06
C LYS A 77 10.29 1.69 6.98
N HIS A 78 9.60 2.71 7.52
CA HIS A 78 8.13 2.76 7.48
C HIS A 78 7.56 2.83 6.06
N LEU A 79 8.18 3.60 5.17
CA LEU A 79 7.75 3.67 3.77
C LEU A 79 7.97 2.34 3.06
N ARG A 80 9.14 1.74 3.29
CA ARG A 80 9.53 0.44 2.72
C ARG A 80 8.51 -0.64 3.09
N GLN A 81 8.15 -0.75 4.36
CA GLN A 81 7.18 -1.73 4.84
C GLN A 81 5.80 -1.59 4.16
N VAL A 82 5.28 -0.36 4.06
CA VAL A 82 3.99 -0.11 3.39
C VAL A 82 4.06 -0.47 1.90
N VAL A 83 5.14 -0.10 1.22
CA VAL A 83 5.34 -0.42 -0.21
C VAL A 83 5.44 -1.92 -0.43
N LEU A 84 6.21 -2.63 0.40
CA LEU A 84 6.34 -4.09 0.32
C LEU A 84 4.99 -4.80 0.50
N LEU A 85 4.21 -4.42 1.50
CA LEU A 85 2.88 -4.98 1.71
C LEU A 85 1.97 -4.76 0.49
N GLN A 86 2.01 -3.56 -0.10
CA GLN A 86 1.25 -3.26 -1.32
C GLN A 86 1.72 -4.09 -2.52
N LEU A 87 3.04 -4.28 -2.69
CA LEU A 87 3.59 -5.08 -3.77
C LEU A 87 3.22 -6.56 -3.63
N ILE A 88 3.36 -7.14 -2.43
CA ILE A 88 2.97 -8.53 -2.16
C ILE A 88 1.48 -8.70 -2.47
N TYR A 89 0.62 -7.79 -1.99
CA TYR A 89 -0.80 -7.82 -2.30
C TYR A 89 -1.07 -7.81 -3.82
N GLN A 90 -0.43 -6.94 -4.58
CA GLN A 90 -0.65 -6.89 -6.03
C GLN A 90 -0.10 -8.12 -6.76
N ILE A 91 1.05 -8.65 -6.32
CA ILE A 91 1.62 -9.91 -6.85
C ILE A 91 0.65 -11.07 -6.58
N GLN A 92 0.11 -11.18 -5.37
CA GLN A 92 -0.92 -12.17 -5.03
C GLN A 92 -2.13 -12.02 -5.95
N GLN A 93 -2.68 -10.82 -6.10
CA GLN A 93 -3.82 -10.57 -6.99
C GLN A 93 -3.53 -11.03 -8.42
N GLU A 94 -2.35 -10.71 -8.96
CA GLU A 94 -1.96 -11.19 -10.29
C GLU A 94 -1.81 -12.71 -10.35
N VAL A 95 -1.19 -13.33 -9.35
CA VAL A 95 -0.97 -14.79 -9.32
C VAL A 95 -2.31 -15.54 -9.23
N PHE A 96 -3.23 -15.10 -8.36
CA PHE A 96 -4.49 -15.79 -8.08
C PHE A 96 -5.64 -15.42 -9.04
N LEU A 97 -5.77 -14.15 -9.40
CA LEU A 97 -6.88 -13.64 -10.22
C LEU A 97 -6.47 -13.31 -11.65
N GLY A 98 -5.16 -13.22 -11.94
CA GLY A 98 -4.67 -12.98 -13.30
C GLY A 98 -4.72 -14.24 -14.18
N GLU A 99 -3.96 -14.23 -15.27
CA GLU A 99 -4.01 -15.30 -16.27
C GLU A 99 -3.54 -16.65 -15.71
N ARG A 100 -4.43 -17.65 -15.68
CA ARG A 100 -4.13 -18.99 -15.15
C ARG A 100 -3.33 -19.87 -16.10
N ASN A 101 -3.35 -19.57 -17.40
CA ASN A 101 -2.64 -20.35 -18.43
C ASN A 101 -1.14 -20.01 -18.52
N ARG A 102 -0.68 -19.04 -17.71
CA ARG A 102 0.72 -18.61 -17.67
C ARG A 102 1.38 -19.12 -16.39
N LYS A 103 2.50 -19.83 -16.53
CA LYS A 103 3.36 -20.16 -15.38
C LYS A 103 3.99 -18.87 -14.85
N LYS A 104 3.94 -18.67 -13.54
CA LYS A 104 4.45 -17.48 -12.84
C LYS A 104 5.46 -17.93 -11.80
N VAL A 105 6.57 -17.20 -11.68
CA VAL A 105 7.60 -17.41 -10.66
C VAL A 105 7.88 -16.04 -10.04
N VAL A 106 7.91 -15.98 -8.72
CA VAL A 106 8.28 -14.80 -7.94
C VAL A 106 9.60 -15.11 -7.25
N ILE A 107 10.59 -14.25 -7.44
CA ILE A 107 11.89 -14.32 -6.78
C ILE A 107 11.99 -13.08 -5.92
N VAL A 108 12.31 -13.27 -4.64
CA VAL A 108 12.43 -12.19 -3.67
C VAL A 108 13.86 -12.22 -3.14
N ASP A 109 14.61 -11.18 -3.47
CA ASP A 109 15.94 -10.98 -2.90
C ASP A 109 15.83 -10.38 -1.50
N GLU A 110 16.82 -10.67 -0.65
CA GLU A 110 16.84 -10.25 0.76
C GLU A 110 15.57 -10.61 1.55
N ALA A 111 14.93 -11.73 1.19
CA ALA A 111 13.67 -12.17 1.82
C ALA A 111 13.77 -12.34 3.34
N TRP A 112 14.97 -12.54 3.88
CA TRP A 112 15.18 -12.60 5.33
C TRP A 112 14.86 -11.28 6.04
N ASP A 113 15.05 -10.12 5.39
CA ASP A 113 14.71 -8.82 5.99
C ASP A 113 13.19 -8.67 6.09
N LEU A 114 12.46 -9.21 5.11
CA LEU A 114 10.99 -9.29 5.11
C LEU A 114 10.47 -10.22 6.19
N LEU A 115 11.09 -11.40 6.37
CA LEU A 115 10.67 -12.40 7.35
C LEU A 115 10.99 -12.00 8.80
N LYS A 116 11.89 -11.04 9.02
CA LYS A 116 12.15 -10.47 10.36
C LYS A 116 11.05 -9.51 10.80
N GLU A 117 10.38 -8.85 9.86
CA GLU A 117 9.28 -7.94 10.14
C GLU A 117 8.00 -8.76 10.36
N GLY A 118 7.73 -9.17 11.61
CA GLY A 118 6.75 -10.22 11.95
C GLY A 118 5.35 -10.11 11.32
N GLU A 119 4.81 -8.90 11.11
CA GLU A 119 3.53 -8.73 10.41
C GLU A 119 3.62 -9.06 8.91
N VAL A 120 4.75 -8.74 8.27
CA VAL A 120 5.01 -9.05 6.86
C VAL A 120 5.23 -10.55 6.68
N SER A 121 5.97 -11.19 7.60
CA SER A 121 6.16 -12.65 7.58
C SER A 121 4.84 -13.41 7.64
N VAL A 122 3.95 -13.05 8.58
CA VAL A 122 2.62 -13.68 8.70
C VAL A 122 1.78 -13.44 7.44
N PHE A 123 1.85 -12.25 6.86
CA PHE A 123 1.14 -11.93 5.62
C PHE A 123 1.65 -12.77 4.43
N MET A 124 2.96 -13.05 4.37
CA MET A 124 3.57 -13.89 3.34
C MET A 124 3.31 -15.38 3.54
N GLU A 125 3.21 -15.87 4.77
CA GLU A 125 2.92 -17.30 5.06
C GLU A 125 1.48 -17.69 4.74
N HIS A 126 0.55 -16.75 4.87
CA HIS A 126 -0.86 -16.94 4.53
C HIS A 126 -1.21 -16.48 3.10
N ALA A 127 -0.18 -16.18 2.30
CA ALA A 127 -0.28 -15.75 0.92
C ALA A 127 -0.69 -16.86 -0.04
#